data_AF-A0A1H6CBX0-F1
#
_entry.id   AF-A0A1H6CBX0-F1
#
_cell.length_a   1.000
_cell.length_b   1.000
_cell.length_c   1.000
_cell.angle_alpha   90.00
_cell.angle_beta   90.00
_cell.angle_gamma   90.00
#
_symmetry.space_group_name_H-M   'P 1'
#
loop_
_entity.id
_entity.type
_entity.pdbx_description
1 polymer ?
#
loop_
_entity_poly.entity_id
_entity_poly.type
_entity_poly.pdbx_seq_one_letter_code
_entity_poly.pdbx_strand_id
1 'polypeptide(L)'
;MSAQPVHYEDPQDPQVIMRDLPPRERELFLQQYQAAARAAAADPGRYQDLRRLLHTYSLIVVAANRPGYYESIQEAKSGVGDAVPLDEALAEELARRS
;
A
#
# COMPACT_ATOMS: atom_id res chain seq x y z
N MET A 1 -31.92 -8.42 -22.40
CA MET A 1 -31.25 -7.49 -21.47
C MET A 1 -29.83 -7.28 -21.97
N SER A 2 -29.31 -6.06 -21.98
CA SER A 2 -27.93 -5.75 -22.32
C SER A 2 -27.13 -5.54 -21.04
N ALA A 3 -26.04 -6.29 -20.86
CA ALA A 3 -25.07 -5.98 -19.82
C ALA A 3 -24.33 -4.68 -20.21
N GLN A 4 -24.38 -3.67 -19.35
CA GLN A 4 -23.46 -2.54 -19.48
C GLN A 4 -22.05 -3.03 -19.12
N PRO A 5 -20.99 -2.64 -19.85
CA PRO A 5 -19.63 -3.00 -19.50
C PRO A 5 -19.27 -2.32 -18.18
N VAL A 6 -19.08 -3.12 -17.12
CA VAL A 6 -18.50 -2.62 -15.87
C VAL A 6 -17.03 -2.31 -16.16
N HIS A 7 -16.69 -1.02 -16.19
CA HIS A 7 -15.30 -0.58 -16.31
C HIS A 7 -14.54 -0.93 -15.03
N TYR A 8 -13.88 -2.09 -15.04
CA TYR A 8 -12.95 -2.49 -13.99
C TYR A 8 -11.62 -1.76 -14.23
N GLU A 9 -11.33 -0.77 -13.38
CA GLU A 9 -10.01 -0.15 -13.30
C GLU A 9 -9.07 -1.07 -12.51
N ASP A 10 -7.81 -1.19 -12.93
CA ASP A 10 -6.79 -1.95 -12.17
C ASP A 10 -6.34 -1.13 -10.94
N PRO A 11 -6.51 -1.64 -9.70
CA PRO A 11 -6.01 -0.96 -8.50
C PRO A 11 -4.49 -0.78 -8.46
N GLN A 12 -3.73 -1.45 -9.34
CA GLN A 12 -2.28 -1.31 -9.50
C GLN A 12 -1.89 -0.33 -10.63
N ASP A 13 -2.85 0.27 -11.33
CA ASP A 13 -2.56 1.34 -12.29
C ASP A 13 -2.01 2.59 -11.55
N PRO A 14 -0.85 3.14 -11.93
CA PRO A 14 -0.28 4.31 -11.26
C PRO A 14 -1.16 5.56 -11.34
N GLN A 15 -2.08 5.68 -12.31
CA GLN A 15 -3.05 6.78 -12.38
C GLN A 15 -4.19 6.59 -11.35
N VAL A 16 -4.70 5.36 -11.21
CA VAL A 16 -5.71 5.01 -10.19
C VAL A 16 -5.13 5.23 -8.80
N ILE A 17 -3.91 4.75 -8.55
CA ILE A 17 -3.18 5.01 -7.30
C ILE A 17 -3.02 6.52 -7.08
N MET A 18 -2.52 7.29 -8.05
CA MET A 18 -2.30 8.74 -7.87
C MET A 18 -3.60 9.52 -7.60
N ARG A 19 -4.72 9.07 -8.16
CA ARG A 19 -6.07 9.64 -7.93
C ARG A 19 -6.55 9.39 -6.50
N ASP A 20 -6.48 8.14 -6.05
CA ASP A 20 -7.17 7.68 -4.83
C ASP A 20 -6.29 7.73 -3.57
N LEU A 21 -4.98 7.82 -3.72
CA LEU A 21 -4.03 7.99 -2.63
C LEU A 21 -4.18 9.40 -2.01
N PRO A 22 -4.24 9.58 -0.66
CA PRO A 22 -4.40 10.91 -0.09
C PRO A 22 -3.15 11.80 -0.27
N PRO A 23 -3.30 13.15 -0.30
CA PRO A 23 -2.25 14.07 -0.76
C PRO A 23 -0.87 13.91 -0.10
N ARG A 24 -0.81 13.59 1.20
CA ARG A 24 0.46 13.48 1.96
C ARG A 24 1.39 12.37 1.46
N GLU A 25 0.86 11.34 0.81
CA GLU A 25 1.66 10.20 0.31
C GLU A 25 2.02 10.35 -1.18
N ARG A 26 1.35 11.27 -1.90
CA ARG A 26 1.46 11.40 -3.38
C ARG A 26 2.86 11.77 -3.85
N GLU A 27 3.55 12.63 -3.11
CA GLU A 27 4.93 13.04 -3.42
C GLU A 27 5.90 11.85 -3.34
N LEU A 28 5.83 11.10 -2.23
CA LEU A 28 6.65 9.90 -2.02
C LEU A 28 6.30 8.77 -3.00
N PHE A 29 5.01 8.59 -3.32
CA PHE A 29 4.57 7.67 -4.37
C PHE A 29 5.19 8.04 -5.72
N LEU A 30 5.04 9.30 -6.14
CA LEU A 30 5.51 9.77 -7.44
C LEU A 30 7.05 9.65 -7.55
N GLN A 31 7.78 9.98 -6.49
CA GLN A 31 9.24 9.83 -6.43
C GLN A 31 9.67 8.35 -6.60
N GLN A 32 9.08 7.45 -5.82
CA GLN A 32 9.41 6.02 -5.89
C GLN A 32 8.97 5.39 -7.22
N TYR A 33 7.79 5.75 -7.73
CA TYR A 33 7.28 5.28 -9.02
C TYR A 33 8.20 5.69 -10.16
N GLN A 34 8.61 6.96 -10.23
CA GLN A 34 9.53 7.44 -11.28
C GLN A 34 10.89 6.72 -11.21
N ALA A 35 11.41 6.45 -10.00
CA ALA A 35 12.66 5.72 -9.83
C ALA A 35 12.54 4.25 -10.28
N ALA A 36 11.48 3.55 -9.86
CA ALA A 36 11.23 2.16 -10.21
C ALA A 36 10.92 1.98 -11.71
N ALA A 37 10.12 2.89 -12.30
CA ALA A 37 9.82 2.88 -13.73
C ALA A 37 11.07 3.13 -14.58
N ARG A 38 11.94 4.08 -14.18
CA ARG A 38 13.23 4.31 -14.85
C ARG A 38 14.15 3.09 -14.74
N ALA A 39 14.18 2.40 -13.61
CA ALA A 39 14.95 1.18 -13.43
C ALA A 39 14.42 0.03 -14.32
N ALA A 40 13.11 -0.20 -14.34
CA ALA A 40 12.47 -1.23 -15.17
C ALA A 40 12.58 -0.96 -16.69
N ALA A 41 12.67 0.31 -17.10
CA ALA A 41 12.92 0.69 -18.48
C ALA A 41 14.39 0.49 -18.93
N ALA A 42 15.33 0.47 -17.98
CA ALA A 42 16.75 0.21 -18.25
C ALA A 42 17.13 -1.28 -18.11
N ASP A 43 16.47 -2.01 -17.20
CA ASP A 43 16.64 -3.43 -16.95
C ASP A 43 15.27 -4.12 -16.76
N PRO A 44 14.81 -4.95 -17.72
CA PRO A 44 13.57 -5.72 -17.58
C PRO A 44 13.51 -6.62 -16.34
N GLY A 45 14.65 -7.04 -15.78
CA GLY A 45 14.71 -7.79 -14.52
C GLY A 45 14.13 -7.01 -13.33
N ARG A 46 14.15 -5.67 -13.39
CA ARG A 46 13.60 -4.77 -12.35
C ARG A 46 12.10 -4.54 -12.49
N TYR A 47 11.44 -5.04 -13.53
CA TYR A 47 9.99 -4.93 -13.71
C TYR A 47 9.20 -5.54 -12.54
N GLN A 48 9.69 -6.62 -11.94
CA GLN A 48 9.04 -7.23 -10.77
C GLN A 48 9.09 -6.32 -9.53
N ASP A 49 10.08 -5.44 -9.40
CA ASP A 49 10.18 -4.47 -8.31
C ASP A 49 9.23 -3.28 -8.51
N LEU A 50 9.02 -2.84 -9.76
CA LEU A 50 7.96 -1.91 -10.11
C LEU A 50 6.57 -2.49 -9.78
N ARG A 51 6.31 -3.76 -10.12
CA ARG A 51 5.04 -4.43 -9.77
C ARG A 51 4.84 -4.55 -8.26
N ARG A 52 5.89 -4.88 -7.50
CA ARG A 52 5.85 -4.87 -6.02
C ARG A 52 5.49 -3.50 -5.46
N LEU A 53 6.10 -2.43 -5.99
CA LEU A 53 5.81 -1.05 -5.56
C LEU A 53 4.34 -0.66 -5.82
N LEU A 54 3.83 -0.92 -7.02
CA LEU A 54 2.43 -0.64 -7.38
C LEU A 54 1.45 -1.44 -6.52
N HIS A 55 1.74 -2.73 -6.28
CA HIS A 55 0.94 -3.54 -5.37
C HIS A 55 0.94 -2.97 -3.93
N THR A 56 2.09 -2.64 -3.36
CA THR A 56 2.19 -2.01 -2.04
C THR A 56 1.38 -0.72 -1.97
N TYR A 57 1.47 0.15 -2.98
CA TYR A 57 0.69 1.39 -2.99
C TYR A 57 -0.81 1.18 -3.19
N SER A 58 -1.26 0.15 -3.91
CA SER A 58 -2.68 -0.22 -3.97
C SER A 58 -3.23 -0.60 -2.57
N LEU A 59 -2.40 -1.22 -1.71
CA LEU A 59 -2.76 -1.50 -0.32
C LEU A 59 -2.71 -0.24 0.55
N ILE A 60 -1.76 0.68 0.32
CA ILE A 60 -1.71 1.98 1.01
C ILE A 60 -2.96 2.81 0.69
N VAL A 61 -3.46 2.83 -0.56
CA VAL A 61 -4.75 3.48 -0.90
C VAL A 61 -5.89 2.95 -0.03
N VAL A 62 -5.99 1.62 0.11
CA VAL A 62 -7.04 0.95 0.91
C VAL A 62 -6.89 1.19 2.41
N ALA A 63 -5.66 1.30 2.93
CA ALA A 63 -5.41 1.57 4.34
C ALA A 63 -5.61 3.06 4.68
N ALA A 64 -5.02 3.95 3.89
CA ALA A 64 -4.93 5.38 4.14
C ALA A 64 -6.27 6.12 4.03
N ASN A 65 -7.24 5.57 3.29
CA ASN A 65 -8.60 6.09 3.19
C ASN A 65 -9.57 5.50 4.25
N ARG A 66 -9.11 4.63 5.16
CA ARG A 66 -9.94 4.20 6.30
C ARG A 66 -10.01 5.32 7.35
N PRO A 67 -11.21 5.63 7.88
CA PRO A 67 -11.33 6.46 9.08
C PRO A 67 -10.42 5.95 10.20
N GLY A 68 -9.84 6.84 10.99
CA GLY A 68 -8.94 6.49 12.09
C GLY A 68 -7.53 6.03 11.71
N TYR A 69 -7.21 5.72 10.45
CA TYR A 69 -5.88 5.20 10.10
C TYR A 69 -4.73 6.18 10.39
N TYR A 70 -4.94 7.49 10.24
CA TYR A 70 -3.95 8.50 10.61
C TYR A 70 -3.95 8.84 12.12
N GLU A 71 -4.91 8.33 12.90
CA GLU A 71 -4.98 8.45 14.36
C GLU A 71 -4.32 7.24 15.02
N SER A 72 -4.69 6.01 14.65
CA SER A 72 -4.10 4.78 15.20
C SER A 72 -2.60 4.64 14.91
N ILE A 73 -2.13 5.15 13.76
CA ILE A 73 -0.69 5.28 13.46
C ILE A 73 0.04 6.21 14.44
N GLN A 74 -0.64 7.18 15.04
CA GLN A 74 -0.06 8.08 16.05
C GLN A 74 -0.22 7.51 17.47
N GLU A 75 -1.35 6.90 17.78
CA GLU A 75 -1.61 6.20 19.06
C GLU A 75 -0.63 5.04 19.29
N ALA A 76 -0.28 4.29 18.23
CA ALA A 76 0.75 3.27 18.28
C ALA A 76 2.17 3.86 18.47
N LYS A 77 2.43 5.07 17.96
CA LYS A 77 3.72 5.77 18.14
C LYS A 77 3.86 6.43 19.50
N SER A 78 2.75 6.83 20.14
CA SER A 78 2.74 7.40 21.48
C SER A 78 2.63 6.34 22.58
N GLY A 79 2.32 5.09 22.24
CA GLY A 79 2.09 4.01 23.21
C GLY A 79 0.75 4.12 23.95
N VAL A 80 -0.25 4.73 23.30
CA VAL A 80 -1.58 5.02 23.88
C VAL A 80 -2.70 4.18 23.25
N GLY A 81 -2.46 3.58 22.08
CA GLY A 81 -3.42 2.72 21.39
C GLY A 81 -3.47 1.28 21.92
N ASP A 82 -4.53 0.56 21.55
CA ASP A 82 -4.69 -0.89 21.79
C ASP A 82 -3.74 -1.67 20.85
N ALA A 83 -2.47 -1.76 21.26
CA ALA A 83 -1.37 -2.26 20.45
C ALA A 83 -0.52 -3.28 21.22
N VAL A 84 -0.49 -4.51 20.71
CA VAL A 84 0.33 -5.61 21.27
C VAL A 84 1.81 -5.39 20.91
N PRO A 85 2.75 -5.57 21.85
CA PRO A 85 4.20 -5.59 21.57
C PRO A 85 4.57 -6.55 20.44
N LEU A 86 5.56 -6.18 19.63
CA LEU A 86 5.94 -6.96 18.44
C LEU A 86 6.42 -8.38 18.78
N ASP A 87 7.12 -8.52 19.90
CA ASP A 87 7.59 -9.79 20.46
C ASP A 87 6.45 -10.69 20.95
N GLU A 88 5.42 -10.12 21.58
CA GLU A 88 4.21 -10.84 22.00
C GLU A 88 3.37 -11.28 20.77
N ALA A 89 3.18 -10.39 19.80
CA ALA A 89 2.50 -10.72 18.54
C ALA A 89 3.24 -11.78 17.70
N LEU A 90 4.58 -11.79 17.74
CA LEU A 90 5.40 -12.85 17.13
C LEU A 90 5.25 -14.18 17.88
N ALA A 91 5.20 -14.16 19.22
CA ALA A 91 5.00 -15.36 20.03
C ALA A 91 3.62 -16.00 19.75
N GLU A 92 2.55 -15.20 19.66
CA GLU A 92 1.23 -15.70 19.26
C GLU A 92 1.22 -16.36 17.89
N GLU A 93 1.78 -15.69 16.86
CA GLU A 93 1.74 -16.20 15.48
C GLU A 93 2.62 -17.45 15.30
N LEU A 94 3.66 -17.63 16.12
CA LEU A 94 4.41 -18.88 16.19
C LEU A 94 3.61 -19.99 16.88
N ALA A 95 2.95 -19.71 18.01
CA ALA A 95 2.09 -20.66 18.71
C ALA A 95 0.83 -21.05 17.90
N ARG A 96 0.38 -20.19 16.98
CA ARG A 96 -0.72 -20.42 16.03
C ARG A 96 -0.35 -21.39 14.89
N ARG A 97 0.94 -21.74 14.75
CA ARG A 97 1.51 -22.55 13.66
C ARG A 97 2.09 -23.90 14.11
N SER A 98 2.03 -24.21 15.41
CA SER A 98 2.49 -25.46 16.04
C SER A 98 1.34 -26.40 16.35
#